data_AF-A0A7S0TMI6-F1
#
_entry.id   AF-A0A7S0TMI6-F1
#
_cell.length_a   1.000
_cell.length_b   1.000
_cell.length_c   1.000
_cell.angle_alpha   90.00
_cell.angle_beta   90.00
_cell.angle_gamma   90.00
#
_symmetry.space_group_name_H-M   'P 1'
#
loop_
_entity.id
_entity.type
_entity.pdbx_description
1 polymer ?
#
loop_
_entity_poly.entity_id
_entity_poly.type
_entity_poly.pdbx_seq_one_letter_code
_entity_poly.pdbx_strand_id
1 'polypeptide(L)'
;AAKGFGKQPAKAKGFGAAKKASSPPPKKKTATAAPQKSAEGGGTTAGKQDMHPALLALIAETPQRRAERQALLEARAPEIVEELQTRTHCFIDGVLGEDMCAAMRAEAMRLLGDKALEDKIIDTDTRAASVVIEPELFLQAPLVTEYALDCAKVFAPLLSGKNGPLSDDASASMLACYGVDGGNFNVHIDNHGNKDRRVLTLIYYMNPGYDSERQGGRFVPWEITEDAPPKTEPPPQLSS
;
A
#
# COMPACT_ATOMS: atom_id res chain seq x y z
N ALA A 1 12.20 50.19 -41.62
CA ALA A 1 13.40 50.05 -40.78
C ALA A 1 13.07 49.14 -39.61
N ALA A 2 13.47 47.87 -39.69
CA ALA A 2 13.20 46.85 -38.68
C ALA A 2 14.49 46.54 -37.90
N LYS A 3 14.44 46.75 -36.57
CA LYS A 3 15.36 46.24 -35.54
C LYS A 3 14.42 45.71 -34.44
N GLY A 4 14.59 44.57 -33.78
CA GLY A 4 15.62 43.56 -33.74
C GLY A 4 15.27 42.60 -32.59
N PHE A 5 16.25 41.80 -32.17
CA PHE A 5 16.30 40.87 -31.03
C PHE A 5 15.80 39.45 -31.26
N GLY A 6 16.66 38.67 -31.92
CA GLY A 6 16.80 37.25 -31.61
C GLY A 6 17.51 37.07 -30.26
N LYS A 7 16.93 36.26 -29.38
CA LYS A 7 17.61 35.67 -28.22
C LYS A 7 17.85 34.19 -28.49
N GLN A 8 19.10 33.77 -28.42
CA GLN A 8 19.50 32.36 -28.40
C GLN A 8 19.05 31.70 -27.08
N PRO A 9 18.65 30.42 -27.08
CA PRO A 9 18.45 29.67 -25.85
C PRO A 9 19.80 29.30 -25.23
N ALA A 10 19.93 29.55 -23.92
CA ALA A 10 21.06 29.16 -23.11
C ALA A 10 21.13 27.63 -22.96
N LYS A 11 22.33 27.07 -23.11
CA LYS A 11 22.62 25.65 -22.89
C LYS A 11 22.38 25.30 -21.41
N ALA A 12 21.44 24.41 -21.15
CA ALA A 12 21.25 23.79 -19.84
C ALA A 12 22.49 22.97 -19.47
N LYS A 13 23.08 23.27 -18.31
CA LYS A 13 24.15 22.47 -17.69
C LYS A 13 23.52 21.23 -17.05
N GLY A 14 24.02 20.05 -17.42
CA GLY A 14 23.58 18.77 -16.88
C GLY A 14 23.84 18.66 -15.37
N PHE A 15 22.83 18.16 -14.65
CA PHE A 15 22.95 17.81 -13.24
C PHE A 15 23.79 16.54 -13.09
N GLY A 16 24.74 16.63 -12.16
CA GLY A 16 25.76 15.61 -11.91
C GLY A 16 25.18 14.28 -11.47
N ALA A 17 25.66 13.22 -12.09
CA ALA A 17 25.49 11.85 -11.63
C ALA A 17 26.17 11.68 -10.26
N ALA A 18 25.40 11.28 -9.25
CA ALA A 18 25.93 10.83 -7.97
C ALA A 18 26.82 9.60 -8.20
N LYS A 19 28.07 9.69 -7.75
CA LYS A 19 29.03 8.59 -7.77
C LYS A 19 28.50 7.46 -6.88
N LYS A 20 28.26 6.29 -7.48
CA LYS A 20 28.00 5.03 -6.75
C LYS A 20 29.20 4.71 -5.86
N ALA A 21 28.95 4.62 -4.54
CA ALA A 21 29.89 4.02 -3.61
C ALA A 21 30.01 2.52 -3.92
N SER A 22 31.24 2.06 -4.19
CA SER A 22 31.53 0.65 -4.43
C SER A 22 31.43 -0.13 -3.13
N SER A 23 30.54 -1.11 -3.08
CA SER A 23 30.42 -2.08 -2.00
C SER A 23 31.71 -2.92 -1.89
N PRO A 24 32.22 -3.19 -0.68
CA PRO A 24 33.36 -4.08 -0.50
C PRO A 24 32.98 -5.54 -0.83
N PRO A 25 33.94 -6.36 -1.32
CA PRO A 25 33.67 -7.73 -1.72
C PRO A 25 33.35 -8.63 -0.52
N PRO A 26 32.51 -9.67 -0.71
CA PRO A 26 32.13 -10.58 0.36
C PRO A 26 33.32 -11.42 0.83
N LYS A 27 33.53 -11.46 2.16
CA LYS A 27 34.51 -12.34 2.81
C LYS A 27 34.10 -13.80 2.61
N LYS A 28 34.99 -14.60 2.01
CA LYS A 28 34.88 -16.07 1.92
C LYS A 28 34.75 -16.65 3.34
N LYS A 29 33.60 -17.24 3.66
CA LYS A 29 33.44 -18.13 4.82
C LYS A 29 34.01 -19.50 4.46
N THR A 30 35.03 -19.91 5.21
CA THR A 30 35.58 -21.27 5.22
C THR A 30 34.52 -22.24 5.76
N ALA A 31 34.19 -23.24 4.96
CA ALA A 31 33.28 -24.32 5.34
C ALA A 31 33.94 -25.20 6.40
N THR A 32 33.33 -25.30 7.57
CA THR A 32 33.67 -26.30 8.59
C THR A 32 32.73 -27.48 8.39
N ALA A 33 33.30 -28.67 8.21
CA ALA A 33 32.58 -29.91 7.97
C ALA A 33 31.67 -30.28 9.15
N ALA A 34 30.40 -30.56 8.86
CA ALA A 34 29.46 -31.13 9.80
C ALA A 34 29.56 -32.67 9.79
N PRO A 35 29.44 -33.33 10.96
CA PRO A 35 29.45 -34.79 11.03
C PRO A 35 28.14 -35.38 10.49
N GLN A 36 28.28 -36.40 9.65
CA GLN A 36 27.18 -37.24 9.17
C GLN A 36 26.47 -37.90 10.36
N LYS A 37 25.17 -37.62 10.51
CA LYS A 37 24.27 -38.36 11.39
C LYS A 37 23.37 -39.25 10.54
N SER A 38 23.30 -40.48 11.00
CA SER A 38 22.70 -41.69 10.43
C SER A 38 21.25 -41.50 10.00
N ALA A 39 20.90 -42.15 8.89
CA ALA A 39 19.54 -42.31 8.42
C ALA A 39 18.77 -43.25 9.35
N GLU A 40 17.73 -42.74 10.00
CA GLU A 40 16.64 -43.54 10.55
C GLU A 40 15.37 -43.16 9.78
N GLY A 41 14.83 -44.16 9.07
CA GLY A 41 13.58 -44.06 8.34
C GLY A 41 12.41 -43.96 9.30
N GLY A 42 11.87 -42.76 9.45
CA GLY A 42 10.55 -42.53 10.03
C GLY A 42 9.55 -42.30 8.91
N GLY A 43 8.73 -43.31 8.59
CA GLY A 43 7.57 -43.14 7.73
C GLY A 43 6.60 -42.16 8.37
N THR A 44 6.55 -40.93 7.86
CA THR A 44 5.53 -39.95 8.22
C THR A 44 4.24 -40.35 7.52
N THR A 45 3.39 -41.08 8.23
CA THR A 45 1.95 -41.10 7.92
C THR A 45 1.48 -39.66 7.89
N ALA A 46 1.13 -39.17 6.70
CA ALA A 46 0.53 -37.86 6.50
C ALA A 46 -0.74 -37.77 7.37
N GLY A 47 -0.59 -37.20 8.56
CA GLY A 47 -1.69 -36.90 9.44
C GLY A 47 -2.63 -35.98 8.68
N LYS A 48 -3.87 -36.42 8.50
CA LYS A 48 -4.96 -35.51 8.17
C LYS A 48 -4.98 -34.47 9.28
N GLN A 49 -4.41 -33.30 9.04
CA GLN A 49 -4.58 -32.17 9.94
C GLN A 49 -6.05 -31.82 9.85
N ASP A 50 -6.81 -32.24 10.87
CA ASP A 50 -8.18 -31.80 11.05
C ASP A 50 -8.16 -30.27 11.07
N MET A 51 -8.67 -29.68 10.00
CA MET A 51 -8.76 -28.23 9.89
C MET A 51 -9.64 -27.73 11.01
N HIS A 52 -9.14 -26.76 11.78
CA HIS A 52 -9.85 -26.20 12.92
C HIS A 52 -11.26 -25.74 12.49
N PRO A 53 -12.33 -26.06 13.24
CA PRO A 53 -13.71 -25.72 12.85
C PRO A 53 -13.93 -24.24 12.48
N ALA A 54 -13.20 -23.32 13.13
CA ALA A 54 -13.24 -21.89 12.78
C ALA A 54 -12.72 -21.59 11.37
N LEU A 55 -11.73 -22.34 10.88
CA LEU A 55 -11.20 -22.19 9.53
C LEU A 55 -12.20 -22.72 8.48
N LEU A 56 -12.91 -23.80 8.78
CA LEU A 56 -13.97 -24.31 7.92
C LEU A 56 -15.17 -23.36 7.84
N ALA A 57 -15.56 -22.73 8.95
CA ALA A 57 -16.58 -21.70 8.97
C ALA A 57 -16.16 -20.45 8.18
N LEU A 58 -14.91 -20.01 8.34
CA LEU A 58 -14.34 -18.89 7.56
C LEU A 58 -14.40 -19.19 6.06
N ILE A 59 -13.95 -20.38 5.64
CA ILE A 59 -14.01 -20.82 4.24
C ILE A 59 -15.47 -20.84 3.72
N ALA A 60 -16.43 -21.28 4.54
CA ALA A 60 -17.84 -21.34 4.16
C ALA A 60 -18.51 -19.95 4.04
N GLU A 61 -18.13 -18.99 4.88
CA GLU A 61 -18.69 -17.62 4.87
C GLU A 61 -18.04 -16.72 3.80
N THR A 62 -16.85 -17.08 3.32
CA THR A 62 -16.06 -16.28 2.38
C THR A 62 -16.83 -15.89 1.10
N PRO A 63 -17.56 -16.79 0.41
CA PRO A 63 -18.23 -16.43 -0.84
C PRO A 63 -19.35 -15.41 -0.67
N GLN A 64 -20.16 -15.53 0.39
CA GLN A 64 -21.26 -14.61 0.65
C GLN A 64 -20.74 -13.21 1.02
N ARG A 65 -19.78 -13.14 1.95
CA ARG A 65 -19.16 -11.86 2.35
C ARG A 65 -18.45 -11.19 1.17
N ARG A 66 -17.80 -11.97 0.31
CA ARG A 66 -17.21 -11.46 -0.93
C ARG A 66 -18.26 -10.88 -1.87
N ALA A 67 -19.36 -11.59 -2.10
CA ALA A 67 -20.45 -11.11 -2.95
C ALA A 67 -21.08 -9.82 -2.39
N GLU A 68 -21.31 -9.75 -1.08
CA GLU A 68 -21.82 -8.55 -0.40
C GLU A 68 -20.87 -7.36 -0.56
N ARG A 69 -19.57 -7.56 -0.27
CA ARG A 69 -18.54 -6.53 -0.42
C ARG A 69 -18.44 -6.05 -1.87
N GLN A 70 -18.44 -6.97 -2.84
CA GLN A 70 -18.39 -6.62 -4.25
C GLN A 70 -19.63 -5.81 -4.66
N ALA A 71 -20.83 -6.19 -4.20
CA ALA A 71 -22.05 -5.44 -4.47
C ALA A 71 -22.01 -4.02 -3.88
N LEU A 72 -21.45 -3.86 -2.67
CA LEU A 72 -21.24 -2.55 -2.05
C LEU A 72 -20.27 -1.68 -2.87
N LEU A 73 -19.14 -2.25 -3.33
CA LEU A 73 -18.18 -1.56 -4.19
C LEU A 73 -18.82 -1.16 -5.54
N GLU A 74 -19.53 -2.08 -6.18
CA GLU A 74 -20.23 -1.84 -7.45
C GLU A 74 -21.28 -0.74 -7.32
N ALA A 75 -22.01 -0.68 -6.19
CA ALA A 75 -23.00 0.37 -5.93
C ALA A 75 -22.37 1.76 -5.79
N ARG A 76 -21.12 1.87 -5.34
CA ARG A 76 -20.38 3.15 -5.22
C ARG A 76 -19.56 3.48 -6.47
N ALA A 77 -19.35 2.52 -7.36
CA ALA A 77 -18.45 2.68 -8.50
C ALA A 77 -18.79 3.83 -9.46
N PRO A 78 -20.06 4.12 -9.81
CA PRO A 78 -20.37 5.25 -10.69
C PRO A 78 -19.89 6.60 -10.15
N GLU A 79 -20.11 6.87 -8.85
CA GLU A 79 -19.68 8.09 -8.17
C GLU A 79 -18.15 8.20 -8.13
N ILE A 80 -17.45 7.10 -7.82
CA ILE A 80 -15.98 7.04 -7.80
C ILE A 80 -15.40 7.34 -9.18
N VAL A 81 -15.96 6.71 -10.23
CA VAL A 81 -15.49 6.87 -11.61
C VAL A 81 -15.73 8.30 -12.10
N GLU A 82 -16.88 8.89 -11.79
CA GLU A 82 -17.18 10.29 -12.14
C GLU A 82 -16.21 11.27 -11.47
N GLU A 83 -15.97 11.13 -10.18
CA GLU A 83 -15.03 11.99 -9.45
C GLU A 83 -13.60 11.83 -9.99
N LEU A 84 -13.11 10.60 -10.21
CA LEU A 84 -11.75 10.36 -10.73
C LEU A 84 -11.57 10.75 -12.20
N GLN A 85 -12.66 10.96 -12.95
CA GLN A 85 -12.59 11.52 -14.31
C GLN A 85 -12.44 13.05 -14.30
N THR A 86 -12.86 13.71 -13.23
CA THR A 86 -12.83 15.18 -13.10
C THR A 86 -11.72 15.67 -12.19
N ARG A 87 -11.23 14.82 -11.27
CA ARG A 87 -10.22 15.12 -10.26
C ARG A 87 -9.16 14.04 -10.21
N THR A 88 -8.04 14.37 -9.57
CA THR A 88 -6.92 13.43 -9.35
C THR A 88 -7.17 12.43 -8.22
N HIS A 89 -8.17 12.70 -7.37
CA HIS A 89 -8.49 11.92 -6.18
C HIS A 89 -9.98 12.06 -5.83
N CYS A 90 -10.52 11.07 -5.11
CA CYS A 90 -11.88 11.08 -4.58
C CYS A 90 -11.90 10.55 -3.14
N PHE A 91 -12.79 11.09 -2.30
CA PHE A 91 -13.03 10.60 -0.93
C PHE A 91 -14.45 10.09 -0.84
N ILE A 92 -14.62 8.86 -0.38
CA ILE A 92 -15.92 8.21 -0.27
C ILE A 92 -16.07 7.61 1.12
N ASP A 93 -17.08 8.09 1.84
CA ASP A 93 -17.43 7.56 3.15
C ASP A 93 -18.37 6.35 3.05
N GLY A 94 -18.36 5.51 4.08
CA GLY A 94 -19.34 4.44 4.24
C GLY A 94 -19.28 3.33 3.19
N VAL A 95 -18.18 3.20 2.43
CA VAL A 95 -18.06 2.25 1.29
C VAL A 95 -18.51 0.83 1.63
N LEU A 96 -18.13 0.32 2.80
CA LEU A 96 -18.45 -1.04 3.25
C LEU A 96 -19.46 -1.10 4.41
N GLY A 97 -19.91 0.05 4.90
CA GLY A 97 -20.65 0.13 6.17
C GLY A 97 -19.79 -0.16 7.41
N GLU A 98 -20.42 0.00 8.58
CA GLU A 98 -19.74 -0.08 9.88
C GLU A 98 -19.33 -1.51 10.25
N ASP A 99 -20.21 -2.50 10.02
CA ASP A 99 -19.98 -3.90 10.43
C ASP A 99 -18.79 -4.52 9.68
N MET A 100 -18.72 -4.32 8.36
CA MET A 100 -17.62 -4.82 7.53
C MET A 100 -16.29 -4.11 7.86
N CYS A 101 -16.35 -2.79 8.12
CA CYS A 101 -15.19 -2.02 8.57
C CYS A 101 -14.67 -2.56 9.91
N ALA A 102 -15.56 -2.82 10.87
CA ALA A 102 -15.20 -3.37 12.17
C ALA A 102 -14.58 -4.77 12.04
N ALA A 103 -15.14 -5.64 11.19
CA ALA A 103 -14.60 -6.97 10.93
C ALA A 103 -13.20 -6.91 10.28
N MET A 104 -13.02 -6.06 9.26
CA MET A 104 -11.73 -5.86 8.60
C MET A 104 -10.69 -5.28 9.55
N ARG A 105 -11.08 -4.33 10.39
CA ARG A 105 -10.23 -3.77 11.44
C ARG A 105 -9.78 -4.84 12.43
N ALA A 106 -10.68 -5.72 12.87
CA ALA A 106 -10.32 -6.81 13.78
C ALA A 106 -9.27 -7.75 13.16
N GLU A 107 -9.38 -8.08 11.87
CA GLU A 107 -8.35 -8.84 11.16
C GLU A 107 -7.03 -8.09 11.04
N ALA A 108 -7.08 -6.81 10.69
CA ALA A 108 -5.89 -5.94 10.59
C ALA A 108 -5.13 -5.87 11.92
N MET A 109 -5.84 -5.69 13.04
CA MET A 109 -5.24 -5.68 14.37
C MET A 109 -4.61 -7.03 14.73
N ARG A 110 -5.25 -8.14 14.34
CA ARG A 110 -4.70 -9.48 14.57
C ARG A 110 -3.42 -9.74 13.75
N LEU A 111 -3.34 -9.21 12.52
CA LEU A 111 -2.14 -9.31 11.67
C LEU A 111 -0.97 -8.49 12.22
N LEU A 112 -1.24 -7.25 12.59
CA LEU A 112 -0.24 -6.37 13.19
C LEU A 112 0.24 -6.96 14.53
N GLY A 113 -0.68 -7.58 15.28
CA GLY A 113 -0.44 -8.11 16.60
C GLY A 113 -0.08 -7.03 17.61
N ASP A 114 0.05 -7.44 18.88
CA ASP A 114 0.39 -6.49 19.96
C ASP A 114 1.77 -5.85 19.75
N LYS A 115 2.70 -6.56 19.10
CA LYS A 115 4.09 -6.12 18.90
C LYS A 115 4.27 -4.98 17.91
N ALA A 116 3.37 -4.82 16.94
CA ALA A 116 3.40 -3.68 16.02
C ALA A 116 3.06 -2.35 16.73
N LEU A 117 2.39 -2.43 17.88
CA LEU A 117 2.04 -1.27 18.71
C LEU A 117 3.10 -0.99 19.80
N GLU A 118 4.07 -1.89 20.01
CA GLU A 118 5.11 -1.79 21.06
C GLU A 118 6.42 -1.12 20.60
N ASP A 119 6.39 -0.08 19.74
CA ASP A 119 7.57 0.67 19.26
C ASP A 119 8.65 -0.12 18.48
N LYS A 120 8.47 -1.43 18.26
CA LYS A 120 9.55 -2.31 17.74
C LYS A 120 9.61 -2.45 16.23
N ILE A 121 8.60 -1.98 15.50
CA ILE A 121 8.56 -1.98 14.04
C ILE A 121 8.21 -0.56 13.60
N ILE A 122 9.20 0.31 13.70
CA ILE A 122 9.12 1.71 13.30
C ILE A 122 10.10 1.82 12.13
N ASP A 123 9.58 1.95 10.91
CA ASP A 123 10.37 2.61 9.87
C ASP A 123 10.77 3.97 10.45
N THR A 124 12.08 4.20 10.62
CA THR A 124 12.59 5.37 11.32
C THR A 124 12.14 6.69 10.69
N ASP A 125 11.84 6.67 9.39
CA ASP A 125 11.46 7.85 8.64
C ASP A 125 9.98 8.17 8.82
N THR A 126 9.13 7.16 8.90
CA THR A 126 7.67 7.33 8.94
C THR A 126 7.07 7.15 10.34
N ARG A 127 7.82 6.48 11.22
CA ARG A 127 7.36 5.95 12.50
C ARG A 127 6.03 5.20 12.39
N ALA A 128 5.88 4.43 11.32
CA ALA A 128 4.74 3.56 11.10
C ALA A 128 5.16 2.10 11.26
N ALA A 129 4.26 1.29 11.80
CA ALA A 129 4.28 -0.15 11.61
C ALA A 129 3.53 -0.46 10.32
N SER A 130 4.20 -1.10 9.37
CA SER A 130 3.57 -1.54 8.12
C SER A 130 3.82 -3.02 7.87
N VAL A 131 2.83 -3.66 7.26
CA VAL A 131 2.87 -5.04 6.81
C VAL A 131 2.46 -5.06 5.35
N VAL A 132 3.37 -5.48 4.49
CA VAL A 132 3.03 -5.81 3.10
C VAL A 132 2.16 -7.06 3.13
N ILE A 133 1.00 -6.98 2.49
CA ILE A 133 0.05 -8.09 2.44
C ILE A 133 0.48 -9.03 1.33
N GLU A 134 1.25 -10.04 1.71
CA GLU A 134 1.70 -11.11 0.83
C GLU A 134 0.61 -12.21 0.70
N PRO A 135 0.60 -12.99 -0.40
CA PRO A 135 -0.38 -14.05 -0.62
C PRO A 135 -0.50 -15.06 0.54
N GLU A 136 0.58 -15.31 1.28
CA GLU A 136 0.61 -16.22 2.43
C GLU A 136 -0.20 -15.69 3.63
N LEU A 137 -0.44 -14.38 3.70
CA LEU A 137 -1.27 -13.75 4.73
C LEU A 137 -2.77 -13.88 4.44
N PHE A 138 -3.14 -14.33 3.23
CA PHE A 138 -4.53 -14.52 2.82
C PHE A 138 -5.32 -15.40 3.80
N LEU A 139 -4.73 -16.51 4.25
CA LEU A 139 -5.38 -17.43 5.19
C LEU A 139 -5.52 -16.85 6.60
N GLN A 140 -4.79 -15.79 6.90
CA GLN A 140 -4.81 -15.13 8.20
C GLN A 140 -5.84 -13.99 8.18
N ALA A 141 -5.84 -13.15 7.15
CA ALA A 141 -6.72 -11.99 7.04
C ALA A 141 -7.38 -11.92 5.66
N PRO A 142 -8.37 -12.80 5.40
CA PRO A 142 -9.03 -12.84 4.11
C PRO A 142 -9.80 -11.55 3.83
N LEU A 143 -10.43 -10.88 4.81
CA LEU A 143 -11.18 -9.64 4.54
C LEU A 143 -10.24 -8.51 4.10
N VAL A 144 -9.12 -8.34 4.79
CA VAL A 144 -8.12 -7.30 4.43
C VAL A 144 -7.54 -7.58 3.04
N THR A 145 -7.18 -8.84 2.77
CA THR A 145 -6.53 -9.22 1.51
C THR A 145 -7.50 -9.20 0.33
N GLU A 146 -8.71 -9.73 0.50
CA GLU A 146 -9.71 -9.78 -0.56
C GLU A 146 -10.29 -8.41 -0.90
N TYR A 147 -10.39 -7.50 0.06
CA TYR A 147 -10.86 -6.15 -0.22
C TYR A 147 -10.03 -5.46 -1.30
N ALA A 148 -8.70 -5.58 -1.24
CA ALA A 148 -7.82 -5.00 -2.26
C ALA A 148 -8.06 -5.62 -3.65
N LEU A 149 -8.23 -6.95 -3.69
CA LEU A 149 -8.52 -7.68 -4.93
C LEU A 149 -9.89 -7.33 -5.51
N ASP A 150 -10.91 -7.17 -4.67
CA ASP A 150 -12.26 -6.82 -5.13
C ASP A 150 -12.32 -5.38 -5.61
N CYS A 151 -11.62 -4.46 -4.95
CA CYS A 151 -11.42 -3.10 -5.47
C CYS A 151 -10.77 -3.13 -6.86
N ALA A 152 -9.69 -3.88 -7.05
CA ALA A 152 -9.04 -4.01 -8.35
C ALA A 152 -10.01 -4.56 -9.41
N LYS A 153 -10.75 -5.63 -9.10
CA LYS A 153 -11.74 -6.23 -10.02
C LYS A 153 -12.87 -5.29 -10.40
N VAL A 154 -13.41 -4.53 -9.44
CA VAL A 154 -14.53 -3.61 -9.68
C VAL A 154 -14.06 -2.37 -10.42
N PHE A 155 -12.97 -1.74 -9.97
CA PHE A 155 -12.57 -0.43 -10.47
C PHE A 155 -11.66 -0.49 -11.70
N ALA A 156 -10.79 -1.49 -11.84
CA ALA A 156 -9.90 -1.59 -13.00
C ALA A 156 -10.64 -1.51 -14.35
N PRO A 157 -11.69 -2.31 -14.64
CA PRO A 157 -12.38 -2.24 -15.92
C PRO A 157 -13.10 -0.91 -16.15
N LEU A 158 -13.60 -0.28 -15.08
CA LEU A 158 -14.33 0.99 -15.15
C LEU A 158 -13.39 2.20 -15.35
N LEU A 159 -12.16 2.09 -14.85
CA LEU A 159 -11.14 3.14 -14.94
C LEU A 159 -10.12 2.89 -16.07
N SER A 160 -10.22 1.76 -16.79
CA SER A 160 -9.37 1.37 -17.94
C SER A 160 -9.53 2.26 -19.19
N GLY A 161 -10.01 3.50 -19.04
CA GLY A 161 -10.25 4.45 -20.13
C GLY A 161 -8.96 5.05 -20.71
N LYS A 162 -8.82 6.37 -20.61
CA LYS A 162 -7.74 7.13 -21.28
C LYS A 162 -6.32 6.73 -20.88
N ASN A 163 -6.17 6.04 -19.74
CA ASN A 163 -4.87 5.67 -19.18
C ASN A 163 -4.39 4.27 -19.62
N GLY A 164 -5.14 3.62 -20.52
CA GLY A 164 -4.87 2.26 -20.97
C GLY A 164 -5.48 1.20 -20.05
N PRO A 165 -5.31 -0.09 -20.39
CA PRO A 165 -5.89 -1.17 -19.61
C PRO A 165 -5.23 -1.23 -18.23
N LEU A 166 -6.07 -1.19 -17.19
CA LEU A 166 -5.67 -1.50 -15.83
C LEU A 166 -5.75 -3.01 -15.61
N SER A 167 -4.77 -3.52 -14.88
CA SER A 167 -4.79 -4.90 -14.39
C SER A 167 -5.77 -5.03 -13.23
N ASP A 168 -6.36 -6.21 -13.06
CA ASP A 168 -7.10 -6.59 -11.86
C ASP A 168 -6.16 -7.12 -10.75
N ASP A 169 -4.85 -6.94 -10.91
CA ASP A 169 -3.87 -7.20 -9.86
C ASP A 169 -3.92 -6.15 -8.74
N ALA A 170 -3.66 -6.61 -7.51
CA ALA A 170 -3.50 -5.78 -6.32
C ALA A 170 -2.11 -6.03 -5.70
N SER A 171 -1.09 -6.12 -6.54
CA SER A 171 0.25 -6.62 -6.17
C SER A 171 1.02 -5.75 -5.16
N ALA A 172 0.48 -4.59 -4.80
CA ALA A 172 1.03 -3.67 -3.81
C ALA A 172 -0.02 -3.36 -2.74
N SER A 173 -0.46 -4.39 -2.03
CA SER A 173 -1.38 -4.24 -0.90
C SER A 173 -0.57 -4.09 0.40
N MET A 174 -0.84 -3.03 1.16
CA MET A 174 -0.12 -2.74 2.40
C MET A 174 -1.11 -2.38 3.50
N LEU A 175 -0.93 -2.98 4.68
CA LEU A 175 -1.57 -2.57 5.92
C LEU A 175 -0.59 -1.68 6.68
N ALA A 176 -0.99 -0.45 6.98
CA ALA A 176 -0.16 0.51 7.74
C ALA A 176 -0.89 0.94 9.01
N CYS A 177 -0.12 1.07 10.09
CA CYS A 177 -0.56 1.55 11.39
C CYS A 177 0.44 2.58 11.92
N TYR A 178 -0.04 3.80 12.14
CA TYR A 178 0.71 4.88 12.78
C TYR A 178 0.36 4.87 14.26
N GLY A 179 0.94 3.91 14.99
CA GLY A 179 0.61 3.65 16.40
C GLY A 179 1.36 4.52 17.41
N VAL A 180 2.28 5.36 16.95
CA VAL A 180 3.17 6.16 17.82
C VAL A 180 3.00 7.66 17.58
N ASP A 181 3.22 8.45 18.61
CA ASP A 181 3.10 9.90 18.55
C ASP A 181 4.08 10.52 17.53
N GLY A 182 3.52 11.37 16.68
CA GLY A 182 4.27 12.06 15.62
C GLY A 182 4.66 11.18 14.43
N GLY A 183 4.07 9.98 14.29
CA GLY A 183 4.15 9.21 13.06
C GLY A 183 3.61 10.00 11.86
N ASN A 184 4.34 9.99 10.77
CA ASN A 184 3.99 10.73 9.56
C ASN A 184 4.48 10.00 8.32
N PHE A 185 3.97 10.37 7.16
CA PHE A 185 4.55 9.92 5.91
C PHE A 185 4.92 11.16 5.11
N ASN A 186 6.21 11.29 4.81
CA ASN A 186 6.72 12.45 4.09
C ASN A 186 6.03 12.59 2.72
N VAL A 187 5.96 13.83 2.23
CA VAL A 187 5.44 14.11 0.88
C VAL A 187 6.25 13.30 -0.13
N HIS A 188 5.57 12.47 -0.90
CA HIS A 188 6.16 11.57 -1.88
C HIS A 188 5.21 11.37 -3.06
N ILE A 189 5.70 10.73 -4.11
CA ILE A 189 4.90 10.27 -5.24
C ILE A 189 4.93 8.75 -5.15
N ASP A 190 3.77 8.10 -5.09
CA ASP A 190 3.71 6.64 -5.02
C ASP A 190 4.47 6.01 -6.18
N ASN A 191 4.13 6.36 -7.42
CA ASN A 191 4.75 5.84 -8.62
C ASN A 191 5.79 6.82 -9.21
N HIS A 192 7.08 6.50 -9.09
CA HIS A 192 8.18 7.26 -9.67
C HIS A 192 8.53 6.86 -11.13
N GLY A 193 7.72 6.02 -11.76
CA GLY A 193 7.90 5.50 -13.11
C GLY A 193 8.89 4.32 -13.20
N ASN A 194 9.42 4.09 -14.41
CA ASN A 194 10.30 2.97 -14.77
C ASN A 194 9.60 1.60 -14.75
N LYS A 195 9.83 0.83 -13.68
CA LYS A 195 9.30 -0.54 -13.51
C LYS A 195 8.05 -0.57 -12.64
N ASP A 196 7.75 0.53 -11.95
CA ASP A 196 6.52 0.66 -11.19
C ASP A 196 5.37 0.99 -12.14
N ARG A 197 4.37 0.11 -12.13
CA ARG A 197 3.20 0.16 -13.01
C ARG A 197 1.93 0.58 -12.27
N ARG A 198 2.01 1.02 -11.01
CA ARG A 198 0.85 1.46 -10.24
C ARG A 198 0.22 2.69 -10.89
N VAL A 199 -1.06 2.61 -11.20
CA VAL A 199 -1.83 3.72 -11.80
C VAL A 199 -2.86 4.28 -10.83
N LEU A 200 -3.35 3.44 -9.92
CA LEU A 200 -4.38 3.77 -8.94
C LEU A 200 -3.89 3.37 -7.55
N THR A 201 -3.99 4.28 -6.60
CA THR A 201 -3.81 4.01 -5.17
C THR A 201 -5.18 4.07 -4.50
N LEU A 202 -5.52 3.04 -3.75
CA LEU A 202 -6.71 3.01 -2.88
C LEU A 202 -6.26 2.96 -1.43
N ILE A 203 -6.84 3.82 -0.59
CA ILE A 203 -6.60 3.83 0.85
C ILE A 203 -7.94 3.63 1.55
N TYR A 204 -8.02 2.63 2.42
CA TYR A 204 -9.20 2.37 3.25
C TYR A 204 -8.88 2.60 4.72
N TYR A 205 -9.53 3.61 5.31
CA TYR A 205 -9.32 4.00 6.69
C TYR A 205 -10.22 3.19 7.64
N MET A 206 -9.65 2.72 8.76
CA MET A 206 -10.32 1.88 9.76
C MET A 206 -10.19 2.44 11.18
N ASN A 207 -10.33 3.77 11.33
CA ASN A 207 -10.13 4.49 12.59
C ASN A 207 -11.47 4.98 13.16
N PRO A 208 -12.19 4.15 13.96
CA PRO A 208 -13.50 4.55 14.50
C PRO A 208 -13.36 5.73 15.47
N GLY A 209 -14.26 6.71 15.34
CA GLY A 209 -14.27 7.90 16.19
C GLY A 209 -13.08 8.84 16.00
N TYR A 210 -12.39 8.75 14.86
CA TYR A 210 -11.24 9.59 14.56
C TYR A 210 -11.60 11.08 14.48
N ASP A 211 -10.86 11.89 15.23
CA ASP A 211 -10.93 13.35 15.25
C ASP A 211 -9.58 13.94 14.84
N SER A 212 -9.51 14.43 13.61
CA SER A 212 -8.27 14.98 13.03
C SER A 212 -7.78 16.28 13.65
N GLU A 213 -8.61 17.01 14.40
CA GLU A 213 -8.17 18.21 15.14
C GLU A 213 -7.41 17.81 16.42
N ARG A 214 -7.75 16.66 16.99
CA ARG A 214 -7.12 16.15 18.22
C ARG A 214 -6.00 15.16 17.97
N GLN A 215 -6.13 14.35 16.92
CA GLN A 215 -5.28 13.18 16.69
C GLN A 215 -4.29 13.37 15.54
N GLY A 216 -4.33 14.50 14.82
CA GLY A 216 -3.42 14.75 13.69
C GLY A 216 -3.77 13.88 12.49
N GLY A 217 -2.79 13.16 11.91
CA GLY A 217 -3.00 12.01 11.02
C GLY A 217 -3.67 12.25 9.65
N ARG A 218 -3.81 13.50 9.20
CA ARG A 218 -4.54 13.82 7.96
C ARG A 218 -3.77 13.41 6.72
N PHE A 219 -4.49 12.82 5.76
CA PHE A 219 -4.01 12.72 4.40
C PHE A 219 -4.21 14.06 3.69
N VAL A 220 -3.13 14.58 3.09
CA VAL A 220 -3.14 15.84 2.35
C VAL A 220 -2.70 15.53 0.91
N PRO A 221 -3.63 15.43 -0.05
CA PRO A 221 -3.25 15.29 -1.45
C PRO A 221 -2.51 16.54 -1.91
N TRP A 222 -1.41 16.35 -2.63
CA TRP A 222 -0.63 17.45 -3.19
C TRP A 222 -0.61 17.34 -4.71
N GLU A 223 -1.06 18.40 -5.40
CA GLU A 223 -1.10 18.45 -6.86
C GLU A 223 0.13 19.18 -7.41
N ILE A 224 0.77 18.58 -8.41
CA ILE A 224 1.83 19.24 -9.18
C ILE A 224 1.15 20.03 -10.29
N THR A 225 1.11 21.35 -10.16
CA THR A 225 0.68 22.24 -11.24
C THR A 225 1.87 22.55 -12.15
N GLU A 226 1.66 22.65 -13.47
CA GLU A 226 2.72 22.97 -14.45
C GLU A 226 3.37 24.34 -14.20
N ASP A 227 2.66 25.24 -13.49
CA ASP A 227 3.14 26.56 -13.10
C ASP A 227 3.96 26.56 -11.80
N ALA A 228 4.13 25.41 -11.15
CA ALA A 228 4.96 25.32 -9.96
C ALA A 228 6.44 25.56 -10.36
N PRO A 229 7.10 26.61 -9.83
CA PRO A 229 8.51 26.85 -10.14
C PRO A 229 9.32 25.59 -9.78
N PRO A 230 10.36 25.24 -10.57
CA PRO A 230 11.21 24.09 -10.25
C PRO A 230 11.71 24.22 -8.83
N LYS A 231 11.32 23.28 -7.96
CA LYS A 231 11.59 23.31 -6.52
C LYS A 231 13.10 23.41 -6.27
N THR A 232 13.58 24.61 -5.93
CA THR A 232 14.89 24.80 -5.30
C THR A 232 14.80 24.78 -3.78
N GLU A 233 13.59 24.80 -3.22
CA GLU A 233 13.37 24.80 -1.78
C GLU A 233 12.54 23.58 -1.35
N PRO A 234 12.92 22.93 -0.22
CA PRO A 234 12.13 21.85 0.36
C PRO A 234 10.73 22.36 0.74
N PRO A 235 9.70 21.50 0.68
CA PRO A 235 8.36 21.89 1.09
C PRO A 235 8.37 22.43 2.53
N PRO A 236 7.52 23.42 2.85
CA PRO A 236 7.43 23.93 4.22
C PRO A 236 7.11 22.78 5.16
N GLN A 237 7.94 22.59 6.17
CA GLN A 237 7.67 21.63 7.22
C GLN A 237 6.44 22.12 7.98
N LEU A 238 5.38 21.31 8.00
CA LEU A 238 4.23 21.56 8.87
C LEU A 238 4.73 21.51 10.31
N SER A 239 4.57 22.61 11.05
CA SER A 239 4.88 22.64 12.47
C SER A 239 3.90 21.72 13.20
N SER A 240 4.45 20.70 13.87
CA SER A 240 3.75 19.83 14.82
C SER A 240 3.07 20.60 15.94
#